data_AF-A0A7W7VA24-F1
#
_entry.id   AF-A0A7W7VA24-F1
#
_cell.length_a   1.000
_cell.length_b   1.000
_cell.length_c   1.000
_cell.angle_alpha   90.00
_cell.angle_beta   90.00
_cell.angle_gamma   90.00
#
_symmetry.space_group_name_H-M   'P 1'
#
loop_
_entity.id
_entity.type
_entity.pdbx_description
1 polymer ?
#
loop_
_entity_poly.entity_id
_entity_poly.type
_entity_poly.pdbx_seq_one_letter_code
_entity_poly.pdbx_strand_id
1 'polypeptide(L)'
;MTRIHRLAGDSSRFYRAILKCPANRDVVRAAKEAHQSGKTVIIMTGGDQRNAPLVAQWLARHRVPSTLVLMRGRGDYRPSAVVKRERLRAAHRQFPNLTVWSADPSVARLSEQEGITVTELPGYWGDAL
;
A
#
# COMPACT_ATOMS: atom_id res chain seq x y z
N MET A 1 20.64 26.32 13.22
CA MET A 1 20.03 25.59 12.08
C MET A 1 20.09 24.09 12.34
N THR A 2 18.93 23.45 12.33
CA THR A 2 18.57 22.29 13.17
C THR A 2 18.98 20.94 12.57
N ARG A 3 19.41 20.01 13.45
CA ARG A 3 19.87 18.61 13.22
C ARG A 3 18.97 17.68 12.37
N ILE A 4 17.82 18.14 11.91
CA ILE A 4 16.76 17.32 11.31
C ILE A 4 17.07 16.96 9.85
N HIS A 5 17.81 17.79 9.11
CA HIS A 5 18.08 17.56 7.68
C HIS A 5 19.11 16.45 7.40
N ARG A 6 19.83 15.93 8.41
CA ARG A 6 20.85 14.88 8.22
C ARG A 6 20.27 13.44 8.19
N LEU A 7 18.99 13.25 8.54
CA LEU A 7 18.33 11.93 8.48
C LEU A 7 17.77 11.57 7.09
N ALA A 8 17.78 12.50 6.14
CA ALA A 8 17.31 12.26 4.77
C ALA A 8 18.28 11.41 3.92
N GLY A 9 19.54 11.25 4.36
CA GLY A 9 20.59 10.58 3.59
C GLY A 9 20.58 9.05 3.70
N ASP A 10 20.03 8.48 4.77
CA ASP A 10 20.06 7.04 5.02
C ASP A 10 18.70 6.48 5.44
N SER A 11 17.74 6.60 4.53
CA SER A 11 16.44 5.95 4.66
C SER A 11 16.52 4.41 4.62
N SER A 12 17.71 3.82 4.35
CA SER A 12 17.89 2.37 4.27
C SER A 12 17.58 1.67 5.60
N ARG A 13 17.90 2.30 6.74
CA ARG A 13 17.61 1.73 8.06
C ARG A 13 16.11 1.67 8.34
N PHE A 14 15.37 2.72 7.96
CA PHE A 14 13.91 2.75 8.05
C PHE A 14 13.29 1.70 7.12
N TYR A 15 13.75 1.60 5.88
CA TYR A 15 13.23 0.63 4.93
C TYR A 15 13.59 -0.82 5.29
N ARG A 16 14.77 -1.09 5.86
CA ARG A 16 15.11 -2.41 6.41
C ARG A 16 14.22 -2.79 7.60
N ALA A 17 13.76 -1.82 8.38
CA ALA A 17 12.82 -2.08 9.47
C ALA A 17 11.45 -2.55 8.97
N ILE A 18 11.07 -2.29 7.70
CA ILE A 18 9.85 -2.86 7.10
C ILE A 18 9.83 -4.38 7.21
N LEU A 19 10.99 -5.04 7.07
CA LEU A 19 11.07 -6.50 7.21
C LEU A 19 10.66 -7.01 8.60
N LYS A 20 10.67 -6.14 9.62
CA LYS A 20 10.22 -6.45 10.99
C LYS A 20 8.79 -5.98 11.27
N CYS A 21 8.15 -5.29 10.33
CA CYS A 21 6.76 -4.85 10.48
C CYS A 21 5.85 -6.09 10.55
N PRO A 22 5.04 -6.24 11.61
CA PRO A 22 4.12 -7.36 11.71
C PRO A 22 3.03 -7.24 10.64
N ALA A 23 2.63 -8.38 10.08
CA ALA A 23 1.50 -8.42 9.15
C ALA A 23 0.19 -8.30 9.90
N ASN A 24 -0.75 -7.51 9.35
CA ASN A 24 -2.14 -7.54 9.80
C ASN A 24 -2.76 -8.90 9.40
N ARG A 25 -3.03 -9.75 10.39
CA ARG A 25 -3.46 -11.14 10.17
C ARG A 25 -4.80 -11.22 9.44
N ASP A 26 -5.73 -10.30 9.70
CA ASP A 26 -7.05 -10.31 9.07
C ASP A 26 -6.94 -9.96 7.58
N VAL A 27 -6.11 -8.98 7.23
CA VAL A 27 -5.85 -8.61 5.84
C VAL A 27 -5.13 -9.74 5.08
N VAL A 28 -4.17 -10.40 5.72
CA VAL A 28 -3.47 -11.56 5.11
C VAL A 28 -4.44 -12.72 4.88
N ARG A 29 -5.35 -12.98 5.82
CA ARG A 29 -6.40 -14.00 5.65
C ARG A 29 -7.33 -13.64 4.49
N ALA A 30 -7.84 -12.41 4.44
CA ALA A 30 -8.71 -11.94 3.36
C ALA A 30 -8.02 -12.03 1.98
N ALA A 31 -6.74 -11.67 1.89
CA ALA A 31 -5.96 -11.81 0.66
C ALA A 31 -5.85 -13.28 0.20
N LYS A 32 -5.65 -14.21 1.14
CA LYS A 32 -5.58 -15.66 0.85
C LYS A 32 -6.92 -16.21 0.39
N GLU A 33 -8.01 -15.85 1.06
CA GLU A 33 -9.37 -16.27 0.67
C GLU A 33 -9.76 -15.71 -0.71
N ALA A 34 -9.41 -14.44 -0.99
CA ALA A 34 -9.59 -13.85 -2.31
C ALA A 34 -8.80 -14.63 -3.38
N HIS A 35 -7.53 -14.93 -3.12
CA HIS A 35 -6.70 -15.70 -4.06
C HIS A 35 -7.23 -17.12 -4.29
N GLN A 36 -7.64 -17.82 -3.23
CA GLN A 36 -8.20 -19.17 -3.30
C GLN A 36 -9.55 -19.22 -4.04
N SER A 37 -10.32 -18.13 -4.01
CA SER A 37 -11.55 -17.97 -4.80
C SER A 37 -11.30 -17.50 -6.24
N GLY A 38 -10.04 -17.52 -6.70
CA GLY A 38 -9.67 -17.17 -8.07
C GLY A 38 -9.57 -15.66 -8.33
N LYS A 39 -9.63 -14.82 -7.30
CA LYS A 39 -9.50 -13.36 -7.46
C LYS A 39 -8.03 -12.96 -7.60
N THR A 40 -7.80 -11.90 -8.37
CA THR A 40 -6.48 -11.24 -8.45
C THR A 40 -6.25 -10.41 -7.19
N VAL A 41 -5.09 -10.58 -6.55
CA VAL A 41 -4.71 -9.79 -5.36
C VAL A 41 -3.69 -8.72 -5.77
N ILE A 42 -4.05 -7.46 -5.57
CA ILE A 42 -3.21 -6.31 -5.90
C ILE A 42 -2.77 -5.64 -4.60
N ILE A 43 -1.47 -5.49 -4.42
CA ILE A 43 -0.89 -4.76 -3.29
C ILE A 43 -0.58 -3.35 -3.75
N MET A 44 -1.06 -2.34 -3.02
CA MET A 44 -0.74 -0.94 -3.28
C MET A 44 -0.03 -0.34 -2.07
N THR A 45 1.13 0.27 -2.30
CA THR A 45 1.94 0.89 -1.25
C THR A 45 2.47 2.26 -1.69
N GLY A 46 2.53 3.19 -0.74
CA GLY A 46 3.15 4.50 -0.95
C GLY A 46 4.68 4.45 -0.99
N GLY A 47 5.30 3.29 -0.71
CA GLY A 47 6.74 3.10 -0.74
C GLY A 47 7.34 3.30 -2.13
N ASP A 48 8.52 3.92 -2.17
CA ASP A 48 9.30 4.15 -3.39
C ASP A 48 9.73 2.81 -4.01
N GLN A 49 9.63 2.71 -5.34
CA GLN A 49 9.95 1.53 -6.14
C GLN A 49 11.38 1.01 -5.93
N ARG A 50 12.33 1.84 -5.47
CA ARG A 50 13.67 1.39 -5.04
C ARG A 50 13.62 0.31 -3.96
N ASN A 51 12.55 0.27 -3.18
CA ASN A 51 12.33 -0.70 -2.10
C ASN A 51 11.53 -1.93 -2.55
N ALA A 52 11.23 -2.08 -3.84
CA ALA A 52 10.49 -3.23 -4.35
C ALA A 52 11.06 -4.60 -3.90
N PRO A 53 12.39 -4.82 -3.87
CA PRO A 53 12.94 -6.08 -3.36
C PRO A 53 12.59 -6.35 -1.89
N LEU A 54 12.57 -5.31 -1.04
CA LEU A 54 12.22 -5.43 0.37
C LEU A 54 10.73 -5.74 0.56
N VAL A 55 9.87 -5.09 -0.23
CA VAL A 55 8.42 -5.36 -0.21
C VAL A 55 8.14 -6.79 -0.67
N ALA A 56 8.78 -7.25 -1.75
CA ALA A 56 8.66 -8.62 -2.23
C ALA A 56 9.11 -9.64 -1.17
N GLN A 57 10.23 -9.38 -0.50
CA GLN A 57 10.71 -10.22 0.59
C GLN A 57 9.72 -10.27 1.78
N TRP A 58 9.13 -9.14 2.14
CA TRP A 58 8.12 -9.09 3.20
C TRP A 58 6.87 -9.90 2.83
N LEU A 59 6.34 -9.70 1.62
CA LEU A 59 5.16 -10.43 1.12
C LEU A 59 5.43 -11.95 1.09
N ALA A 60 6.60 -12.36 0.60
CA ALA A 60 7.01 -13.76 0.57
C ALA A 60 7.12 -14.37 1.98
N ARG A 61 7.77 -13.66 2.92
CA ARG A 61 7.90 -14.09 4.31
C ARG A 61 6.55 -14.32 4.98
N HIS A 62 5.59 -13.44 4.73
CA HIS A 62 4.25 -13.53 5.32
C HIS A 62 3.27 -14.35 4.47
N ARG A 63 3.74 -14.93 3.34
CA ARG A 63 2.95 -15.71 2.40
C ARG A 63 1.69 -14.96 1.95
N VAL A 64 1.85 -13.68 1.62
CA VAL A 64 0.78 -12.83 1.11
C VAL A 64 0.71 -13.04 -0.40
N PRO A 65 -0.40 -13.53 -0.96
CA PRO A 65 -0.55 -13.62 -2.40
C PRO A 65 -0.56 -12.21 -3.00
N SER A 66 0.17 -12.02 -4.11
CA SER A 66 0.20 -10.75 -4.82
C SER A 66 0.49 -10.99 -6.29
N THR A 67 -0.48 -10.68 -7.15
CA THR A 67 -0.33 -10.74 -8.60
C THR A 67 0.37 -9.48 -9.11
N LEU A 68 0.07 -8.33 -8.51
CA LEU A 68 0.64 -7.02 -8.86
C LEU A 68 0.98 -6.25 -7.59
N VAL A 69 2.08 -5.50 -7.63
CA VAL A 69 2.49 -4.58 -6.56
C VAL A 69 2.63 -3.17 -7.14
N LEU A 70 1.66 -2.31 -6.84
CA LEU A 70 1.61 -0.92 -7.26
C LEU A 70 2.37 -0.05 -6.24
N MET A 71 3.56 0.42 -6.63
CA MET A 71 4.45 1.22 -5.79
C MET A 71 4.56 2.65 -6.31
N ARG A 72 4.98 3.59 -5.46
CA ARG A 72 5.33 4.95 -5.88
C ARG A 72 6.52 4.93 -6.84
N GLY A 73 6.44 5.69 -7.94
CA GLY A 73 7.54 5.79 -8.91
C GLY A 73 8.81 6.35 -8.28
N ARG A 74 9.97 5.93 -8.79
CA ARG A 74 11.27 6.41 -8.28
C ARG A 74 11.36 7.93 -8.42
N GLY A 75 11.65 8.62 -7.31
CA GLY A 75 11.81 10.08 -7.31
C GLY A 75 10.49 10.87 -7.41
N ASP A 76 9.34 10.20 -7.29
CA ASP A 76 8.06 10.91 -7.19
C ASP A 76 7.86 11.41 -5.75
N TYR A 77 8.08 12.70 -5.54
CA TYR A 77 7.94 13.36 -4.23
C TYR A 77 6.58 14.03 -4.02
N ARG A 78 5.61 13.81 -4.92
CA ARG A 78 4.26 14.38 -4.78
C ARG A 78 3.56 13.84 -3.52
N PRO A 79 2.54 14.53 -2.99
CA PRO A 79 1.78 14.07 -1.83
C PRO A 79 1.24 12.64 -2.00
N SER A 80 1.26 11.86 -0.91
CA SER A 80 0.82 10.46 -0.93
C SER A 80 -0.60 10.27 -1.45
N ALA A 81 -1.50 11.17 -1.06
CA ALA A 81 -2.88 11.18 -1.54
C ALA A 81 -2.97 11.30 -3.08
N VAL A 82 -2.14 12.14 -3.70
CA VAL A 82 -2.13 12.33 -5.17
C VAL A 82 -1.71 11.03 -5.87
N VAL A 83 -0.59 10.44 -5.43
CA VAL A 83 -0.07 9.20 -6.03
C VAL A 83 -1.05 8.05 -5.84
N LYS A 84 -1.58 7.87 -4.63
CA LYS A 84 -2.58 6.82 -4.34
C LYS A 84 -3.84 7.01 -5.19
N ARG A 85 -4.28 8.25 -5.39
CA ARG A 85 -5.47 8.55 -6.21
C ARG A 85 -5.29 8.15 -7.67
N GLU A 86 -4.19 8.57 -8.29
CA GLU A 86 -3.90 8.22 -9.68
C GLU A 86 -3.83 6.70 -9.87
N ARG A 87 -3.21 6.01 -8.92
CA ARG A 87 -3.07 4.55 -8.95
C ARG A 87 -4.36 3.81 -8.73
N LEU A 88 -5.18 4.24 -7.76
CA LEU A 88 -6.49 3.63 -7.51
C LEU A 88 -7.40 3.78 -8.73
N ARG A 89 -7.45 4.98 -9.32
CA ARG A 89 -8.22 5.21 -10.56
C ARG A 89 -7.73 4.36 -11.72
N ALA A 90 -6.42 4.22 -11.90
CA ALA A 90 -5.85 3.37 -12.92
C ALA A 90 -6.21 1.89 -12.70
N ALA A 91 -6.12 1.42 -11.45
CA ALA A 91 -6.52 0.06 -11.09
C ALA A 91 -8.01 -0.16 -11.33
N HIS A 92 -8.88 0.77 -10.91
CA HIS A 92 -10.33 0.65 -11.08
C HIS A 92 -10.74 0.58 -12.56
N ARG A 93 -10.10 1.38 -13.44
CA ARG A 93 -10.34 1.28 -14.89
C ARG A 93 -9.99 -0.09 -15.47
N GLN A 94 -8.96 -0.75 -14.93
CA GLN A 94 -8.55 -2.07 -15.39
C GLN A 94 -9.33 -3.21 -14.70
N PHE A 95 -9.80 -2.96 -13.48
CA PHE A 95 -10.51 -3.91 -12.63
C PHE A 95 -11.81 -3.25 -12.11
N PRO A 96 -12.90 -3.25 -12.89
CA PRO A 96 -14.15 -2.57 -12.53
C PRO A 96 -14.80 -3.09 -11.24
N ASN A 97 -14.55 -4.34 -10.87
CA ASN A 97 -15.07 -4.97 -9.65
C ASN A 97 -14.04 -4.93 -8.49
N LEU A 98 -13.21 -3.89 -8.44
CA LEU A 98 -12.17 -3.75 -7.43
C LEU A 98 -12.81 -3.56 -6.04
N THR A 99 -12.33 -4.34 -5.06
CA THR A 99 -12.60 -4.09 -3.64
C THR A 99 -11.31 -3.67 -2.96
N VAL A 100 -11.35 -2.53 -2.27
CA VAL A 100 -10.20 -1.94 -1.58
C VAL A 100 -10.25 -2.27 -0.10
N TRP A 101 -9.11 -2.67 0.47
CA TRP A 101 -8.94 -2.87 1.91
C TRP A 101 -7.91 -1.84 2.41
N SER A 102 -8.33 -0.89 3.23
CA SER A 102 -7.46 0.24 3.62
C SER A 102 -7.80 0.77 5.00
N ALA A 103 -6.76 1.08 5.79
CA ALA A 103 -6.92 1.90 6.99
C ALA A 103 -6.84 3.40 6.67
N ASP A 104 -6.31 3.78 5.52
CA ASP A 104 -6.13 5.18 5.15
C ASP A 104 -7.47 5.84 4.78
N PRO A 105 -7.96 6.83 5.55
CA PRO A 105 -9.25 7.47 5.31
C PRO A 105 -9.30 8.24 3.99
N SER A 106 -8.16 8.71 3.49
CA SER A 106 -8.10 9.37 2.18
C SER A 106 -8.36 8.38 1.03
N VAL A 107 -7.99 7.11 1.21
CA VAL A 107 -8.27 6.04 0.26
C VAL A 107 -9.72 5.60 0.35
N ALA A 108 -10.29 5.53 1.56
CA ALA A 108 -11.71 5.20 1.74
C ALA A 108 -12.60 6.24 1.06
N ARG A 109 -12.41 7.53 1.40
CA ARG A 109 -13.14 8.64 0.79
C ARG A 109 -13.02 8.67 -0.74
N LEU A 110 -11.83 8.41 -1.27
CA LEU A 110 -11.64 8.35 -2.71
C LEU A 110 -12.36 7.15 -3.33
N SER A 111 -12.32 5.99 -2.67
CA SER A 111 -12.99 4.79 -3.17
C SER A 111 -14.48 5.04 -3.29
N GLU A 112 -15.09 5.65 -2.26
CA GLU A 112 -16.50 6.04 -2.27
C GLU A 112 -16.83 7.01 -3.42
N GLN A 113 -16.01 8.04 -3.63
CA GLN A 113 -16.19 9.01 -4.72
C GLN A 113 -16.12 8.38 -6.12
N GLU A 114 -15.35 7.31 -6.26
CA GLU A 114 -15.15 6.59 -7.52
C GLU A 114 -16.08 5.38 -7.67
N GLY A 115 -16.99 5.14 -6.71
CA GLY A 115 -17.91 3.99 -6.71
C GLY A 115 -17.25 2.64 -6.45
N ILE A 116 -16.05 2.64 -5.84
CA ILE A 116 -15.27 1.45 -5.53
C ILE A 116 -15.66 0.93 -4.15
N THR A 117 -15.97 -0.36 -4.03
CA THR A 117 -16.24 -0.99 -2.74
C THR A 117 -15.00 -0.90 -1.84
N VAL A 118 -15.15 -0.37 -0.62
CA VAL A 118 -14.07 -0.30 0.37
C VAL A 118 -14.43 -1.03 1.66
N THR A 119 -13.48 -1.77 2.18
CA THR A 119 -13.45 -2.31 3.55
C THR A 119 -12.45 -1.49 4.35
N GLU A 120 -12.96 -0.66 5.25
CA GLU A 120 -12.12 0.12 6.14
C GLU A 120 -11.46 -0.77 7.19
N LEU A 121 -10.21 -0.48 7.50
CA LEU A 121 -9.42 -1.18 8.50
C LEU A 121 -9.09 -0.25 9.67
N PRO A 122 -9.10 -0.75 10.91
CA PRO A 122 -8.71 0.04 12.07
C PRO A 122 -7.20 0.31 12.08
N GLY A 123 -6.78 1.27 12.90
CA GLY A 123 -5.36 1.49 13.20
C GLY A 123 -4.59 2.26 12.13
N TYR A 124 -5.18 3.32 11.59
CA TYR A 124 -4.43 4.29 10.79
C TYR A 124 -3.58 5.18 11.70
N TRP A 125 -2.28 5.25 11.41
CA TRP A 125 -1.29 6.01 12.19
C TRP A 125 -0.64 7.14 11.36
N GLY A 126 -1.18 7.45 10.19
CA GLY A 126 -0.71 8.56 9.35
C GLY A 126 -1.47 9.85 9.64
N ASP A 127 -1.00 10.95 9.05
CA ASP A 127 -1.74 12.20 9.10
C ASP A 127 -3.08 11.99 8.38
N ALA A 128 -4.19 12.07 9.13
CA ALA A 128 -5.51 12.15 8.55
C ALA A 128 -5.62 13.56 7.94
N LEU A 129 -5.79 13.63 6.61
CA LEU A 129 -6.07 14.88 5.92
C LEU A 129 -7.51 15.33 6.21
#